data_AF-A0A554N0L4-F1
#
_entry.id   AF-A0A554N0L4-F1
#
_cell.length_a   1.000
_cell.length_b   1.000
_cell.length_c   1.000
_cell.angle_alpha   90.00
_cell.angle_beta   90.00
_cell.angle_gamma   90.00
#
_symmetry.space_group_name_H-M   'P 1'
#
loop_
_entity.id
_entity.type
_entity.pdbx_description
1 polymer ?
#
loop_
_entity_poly.entity_id
_entity_poly.type
_entity_poly.pdbx_seq_one_letter_code
_entity_poly.pdbx_strand_id
1 'polypeptide(L)'
;MIEIIESFVDDAGIRAWIAIGLLLVGSLLSLGAGVGIVRFPDPLVRLHAMAKPQVLGLALALAAVVVAVWTWTAFWVVLPVMVFQLFLVPVSTHMIARAGLRADDYRHEDLLVDDTES
;
A
#
# COMPACT_ATOMS: atom_id res chain seq x y z
N MET A 1 -17.92 26.30 0.92
CA MET A 1 -17.02 25.12 0.96
C MET A 1 -16.16 25.13 2.21
N ILE A 2 -15.52 26.25 2.55
CA ILE A 2 -14.74 26.40 3.80
C ILE A 2 -15.66 26.36 5.04
N GLU A 3 -16.80 27.06 5.04
CA GLU A 3 -17.77 26.99 6.16
C GLU A 3 -18.35 25.59 6.42
N ILE A 4 -18.48 24.77 5.38
CA ILE A 4 -18.96 23.38 5.51
C ILE A 4 -17.87 22.51 6.14
N ILE A 5 -16.62 22.77 5.79
CA ILE A 5 -15.48 22.10 6.41
C ILE A 5 -15.40 22.53 7.86
N GLU A 6 -15.47 23.82 8.18
CA GLU A 6 -15.44 24.32 9.56
C GLU A 6 -16.59 23.77 10.41
N SER A 7 -17.83 23.73 9.90
CA SER A 7 -18.95 23.13 10.66
C SER A 7 -18.78 21.61 10.84
N PHE A 8 -18.27 20.90 9.82
CA PHE A 8 -17.98 19.47 9.93
C PHE A 8 -16.84 19.21 10.92
N VAL A 9 -15.85 20.10 10.95
CA VAL A 9 -14.69 20.11 11.85
C VAL A 9 -15.12 20.35 13.31
N ASP A 10 -16.06 21.26 13.51
CA ASP A 10 -16.58 21.62 14.83
C ASP A 10 -17.49 20.52 15.42
N ASP A 11 -18.23 19.80 14.57
CA ASP A 11 -19.01 18.61 14.95
C ASP A 11 -18.17 17.32 15.00
N ALA A 12 -17.00 17.31 14.35
CA ALA A 12 -16.11 16.16 14.27
C ALA A 12 -15.38 15.92 15.59
N GLY A 13 -15.86 14.94 16.35
CA GLY A 13 -15.12 14.42 17.51
C GLY A 13 -13.70 13.98 17.16
N ILE A 14 -12.80 13.92 18.16
CA ILE A 14 -11.36 13.62 18.00
C ILE A 14 -11.03 12.41 17.12
N ARG A 15 -11.92 11.41 17.08
CA ARG A 15 -11.79 10.20 16.27
C ARG A 15 -11.82 10.50 14.76
N ALA A 16 -12.65 11.45 14.32
CA ALA A 16 -12.74 11.83 12.92
C ALA A 16 -11.43 12.47 12.44
N TRP A 17 -10.83 13.32 13.27
CA TRP A 17 -9.53 13.93 13.00
C TRP A 17 -8.40 12.92 12.88
N ILE A 18 -8.36 11.94 13.79
CA ILE A 18 -7.39 10.84 13.72
C ILE A 18 -7.60 10.04 12.43
N ALA A 19 -8.85 9.71 12.08
CA ALA A 19 -9.15 8.97 10.86
C ALA A 19 -8.74 9.74 9.59
N ILE A 20 -8.97 11.05 9.53
CA ILE A 20 -8.54 11.91 8.42
C ILE A 20 -7.01 11.89 8.28
N GLY A 21 -6.29 12.05 9.39
CA GLY A 21 -4.82 11.99 9.38
C GLY A 21 -4.30 10.65 8.84
N LEU A 22 -4.89 9.54 9.30
CA LEU A 22 -4.56 8.20 8.82
C LEU A 22 -4.86 8.02 7.32
N LEU A 23 -5.99 8.51 6.82
CA LEU A 23 -6.35 8.45 5.40
C LEU A 23 -5.41 9.29 4.53
N LEU A 24 -5.03 10.48 4.98
CA LEU A 24 -4.11 11.35 4.23
C LEU A 24 -2.73 10.69 4.10
N VAL A 25 -2.17 10.18 5.20
CA VAL A 25 -0.88 9.47 5.15
C VAL A 25 -1.01 8.18 4.34
N GLY A 26 -2.07 7.41 4.55
CA GLY A 26 -2.31 6.17 3.81
C GLY A 26 -2.42 6.38 2.30
N SER A 27 -3.17 7.41 1.89
CA SER A 27 -3.35 7.76 0.46
C SER A 27 -2.04 8.23 -0.19
N LEU A 28 -1.21 9.02 0.52
CA LEU A 28 0.11 9.42 0.04
C LEU A 28 1.04 8.23 -0.17
N LEU A 29 1.01 7.25 0.73
CA LEU A 29 1.80 6.02 0.58
C LEU A 29 1.30 5.17 -0.60
N SER A 30 -0.01 5.02 -0.77
CA SER A 30 -0.58 4.31 -1.94
C SER A 30 -0.26 5.03 -3.25
N LEU A 31 -0.27 6.36 -3.26
CA LEU A 31 0.13 7.16 -4.42
C LEU A 31 1.62 6.97 -4.71
N GLY A 32 2.46 6.96 -3.68
CA GLY A 32 3.88 6.63 -3.79
C GLY A 32 4.14 5.23 -4.35
N ALA A 33 3.35 4.23 -3.97
CA ALA A 33 3.42 2.89 -4.57
C ALA A 33 3.12 2.93 -6.08
N GLY A 34 2.09 3.67 -6.49
CA GLY A 34 1.74 3.87 -7.90
C GLY A 34 2.85 4.59 -8.69
N VAL A 35 3.44 5.63 -8.11
CA VAL A 35 4.58 6.35 -8.71
C VAL A 35 5.80 5.42 -8.83
N GLY A 36 6.05 4.56 -7.84
CA GLY A 36 7.12 3.57 -7.87
C GLY A 36 7.04 2.63 -9.08
N ILE A 37 5.83 2.22 -9.48
CA ILE A 37 5.61 1.35 -10.65
C ILE A 37 6.03 2.04 -11.96
N VAL A 38 5.85 3.36 -12.07
CA VAL A 38 6.17 4.13 -13.28
C VAL A 38 7.62 4.62 -13.29
N ARG A 39 8.20 4.86 -12.10
CA ARG A 39 9.52 5.48 -11.95
C ARG A 39 10.67 4.48 -12.11
N PHE A 40 10.50 3.25 -11.62
CA PHE A 40 11.57 2.25 -11.64
C PHE A 40 11.53 1.44 -12.94
N PRO A 41 12.67 1.29 -13.65
CA PRO A 41 12.71 0.54 -14.92
C PRO A 41 12.79 -0.98 -14.71
N ASP A 42 13.41 -1.45 -13.62
CA ASP A 42 13.58 -2.88 -13.32
C ASP A 42 12.33 -3.46 -12.61
N PRO A 43 11.69 -4.53 -13.14
CA PRO A 43 10.58 -5.23 -12.50
C PRO A 43 10.81 -5.63 -11.04
N LEU A 44 12.01 -6.08 -10.66
CA LEU A 44 12.30 -6.49 -9.28
C LEU A 44 12.32 -5.28 -8.34
N VAL A 45 12.90 -4.18 -8.79
CA VAL A 45 12.92 -2.91 -8.05
C VAL A 45 11.51 -2.32 -7.97
N ARG A 46 10.71 -2.40 -9.04
CA ARG A 46 9.29 -1.98 -9.05
C ARG A 46 8.46 -2.74 -8.04
N LEU A 47 8.64 -4.07 -7.93
CA LEU A 47 7.93 -4.90 -6.97
C LEU A 47 8.22 -4.47 -5.52
N HIS A 48 9.49 -4.22 -5.20
CA HIS A 48 9.89 -3.81 -3.86
C HIS A 48 9.42 -2.38 -3.52
N ALA A 49 9.52 -1.46 -4.48
CA ALA A 49 9.06 -0.09 -4.36
C ALA A 49 7.54 0.03 -4.27
N MET A 50 6.79 -0.85 -4.93
CA MET A 50 5.34 -0.90 -4.89
C MET A 50 4.82 -1.53 -3.59
N ALA A 51 5.35 -2.70 -3.21
CA ALA A 51 4.77 -3.50 -2.15
C ALA A 51 4.80 -2.81 -0.77
N LYS A 52 5.92 -2.15 -0.41
CA LYS A 52 6.07 -1.56 0.93
C LYS A 52 5.10 -0.40 1.19
N PRO A 53 5.03 0.63 0.33
CA PRO A 53 4.10 1.73 0.55
C PRO A 53 2.65 1.28 0.36
N GLN A 54 2.37 0.29 -0.50
CA GLN A 54 1.02 -0.21 -0.72
C GLN A 54 0.46 -0.93 0.52
N VAL A 55 1.22 -1.85 1.14
CA VAL A 55 0.79 -2.59 2.33
C VAL A 55 0.53 -1.64 3.50
N LEU A 56 1.43 -0.67 3.70
CA LEU A 56 1.31 0.34 4.75
C LEU A 56 0.16 1.31 4.47
N GLY A 57 0.00 1.76 3.22
CA GLY A 57 -1.07 2.67 2.81
C GLY A 57 -2.44 2.07 3.06
N LEU A 58 -2.64 0.81 2.66
CA LEU A 58 -3.88 0.09 2.92
C LEU A 58 -4.10 -0.16 4.42
N ALA A 59 -3.05 -0.52 5.17
CA ALA A 59 -3.16 -0.72 6.61
C ALA A 59 -3.63 0.54 7.35
N LEU A 60 -3.09 1.71 6.99
CA LEU A 60 -3.51 3.00 7.55
C LEU A 60 -4.95 3.35 7.16
N ALA A 61 -5.35 3.09 5.92
CA ALA A 61 -6.72 3.31 5.47
C ALA A 61 -7.73 2.42 6.23
N LEU A 62 -7.40 1.15 6.45
CA LEU A 62 -8.24 0.23 7.24
C LEU A 62 -8.29 0.65 8.72
N ALA A 63 -7.17 1.10 9.28
CA ALA A 63 -7.13 1.64 10.64
C ALA A 63 -8.02 2.89 10.78
N ALA A 64 -8.03 3.76 9.78
CA ALA A 64 -8.92 4.93 9.75
C ALA A 64 -10.40 4.52 9.79
N VAL A 65 -10.80 3.47 9.05
CA VAL A 65 -12.17 2.93 9.08
C VAL A 65 -12.54 2.43 10.49
N VAL A 66 -11.63 1.70 11.15
CA VAL A 66 -11.87 1.20 12.52
C VAL A 66 -12.01 2.35 13.52
N VAL A 67 -11.18 3.39 13.41
CA VAL A 67 -11.23 4.56 14.31
C VAL A 67 -12.48 5.42 14.05
N ALA A 68 -12.86 5.61 12.78
CA ALA A 68 -14.02 6.39 12.38
C ALA A 68 -15.33 5.74 12.84
N VAL A 69 -15.49 4.42 12.63
CA VAL A 69 -16.72 3.71 12.96
C VAL A 69 -16.74 3.26 14.44
N TRP A 70 -15.62 2.74 14.95
CA TRP A 70 -15.45 2.24 16.33
C TRP A 70 -16.53 1.25 16.77
N THR A 71 -16.80 0.28 15.91
CA THR A 71 -17.65 -0.87 16.25
C THR A 71 -16.86 -2.15 16.13
N TRP A 72 -17.25 -3.15 16.93
CA TRP A 72 -16.65 -4.48 16.85
C TRP A 72 -16.82 -5.10 15.46
N THR A 73 -17.95 -4.83 14.82
CA THR A 73 -18.24 -5.25 13.45
C THR A 73 -17.23 -4.68 12.46
N ALA A 74 -16.88 -3.39 12.55
CA ALA A 74 -15.91 -2.77 11.65
C ALA A 74 -14.55 -3.47 11.71
N PHE A 75 -14.10 -3.83 12.93
CA PHE A 75 -12.85 -4.57 13.11
C PHE A 75 -12.87 -5.92 12.39
N TRP A 76 -13.92 -6.73 12.57
CA TRP A 76 -14.04 -8.04 11.92
C TRP A 76 -14.21 -7.97 10.41
N VAL A 77 -14.73 -6.85 9.88
CA VAL A 77 -14.83 -6.62 8.43
C VAL A 77 -13.47 -6.29 7.83
N VAL A 78 -12.65 -5.46 8.48
CA VAL A 78 -11.34 -5.07 7.93
C VAL A 78 -10.25 -6.12 8.16
N LEU A 79 -10.38 -6.96 9.19
CA LEU A 79 -9.37 -7.94 9.57
C LEU A 79 -9.05 -8.94 8.41
N PRO A 80 -10.04 -9.56 7.74
CA PRO A 80 -9.79 -10.39 6.58
C PRO A 80 -9.05 -9.65 5.47
N VAL A 81 -9.41 -8.38 5.19
CA VAL A 81 -8.74 -7.58 4.15
C VAL A 81 -7.25 -7.42 4.47
N MET A 82 -6.93 -7.10 5.73
CA MET A 82 -5.53 -6.97 6.18
C MET A 82 -4.77 -8.28 6.09
N VAL A 83 -5.38 -9.40 6.50
CA VAL A 83 -4.76 -10.72 6.45
C VAL A 83 -4.54 -11.15 5.00
N PHE A 84 -5.57 -11.08 4.16
CA PHE A 84 -5.49 -11.47 2.77
C PHE A 84 -4.45 -10.65 2.02
N GLN A 85 -4.37 -9.33 2.23
CA GLN A 85 -3.37 -8.53 1.52
C GLN A 85 -1.93 -8.92 1.87
N LEU A 86 -1.66 -9.31 3.13
CA LEU A 86 -0.35 -9.78 3.56
C LEU A 86 0.05 -11.10 2.91
N PHE A 87 -0.91 -11.93 2.51
CA PHE A 87 -0.66 -13.15 1.72
C PHE A 87 -0.59 -12.87 0.22
N LEU A 88 -1.50 -12.04 -0.30
CA LEU A 88 -1.60 -11.68 -1.71
C LEU A 88 -0.33 -10.97 -2.22
N VAL A 89 0.25 -10.09 -1.41
CA VAL A 89 1.46 -9.34 -1.78
C VAL A 89 2.68 -10.24 -2.04
N PRO A 90 3.12 -11.13 -1.13
CA PRO A 90 4.26 -12.01 -1.37
C PRO A 90 3.96 -13.05 -2.46
N VAL A 91 2.74 -13.60 -2.53
CA VAL A 91 2.36 -14.55 -3.60
C VAL A 91 2.45 -13.88 -4.98
N SER A 92 1.88 -12.68 -5.13
CA SER A 92 1.92 -11.93 -6.38
C SER A 92 3.36 -11.52 -6.74
N THR A 93 4.14 -11.08 -5.75
CA THR A 93 5.54 -10.71 -5.92
C THR A 93 6.36 -11.91 -6.42
N HIS A 94 6.17 -13.10 -5.82
CA HIS A 94 6.88 -14.31 -6.23
C HIS A 94 6.50 -14.74 -7.66
N MET A 95 5.21 -14.65 -8.01
CA MET A 95 4.74 -14.96 -9.36
C MET A 95 5.30 -14.00 -10.41
N ILE A 96 5.30 -12.69 -10.12
CA ILE A 96 5.85 -11.67 -11.02
C ILE A 96 7.36 -11.82 -11.14
N ALA A 97 8.07 -12.06 -10.04
CA ALA A 97 9.52 -12.30 -10.06
C ALA A 97 9.88 -13.52 -10.93
N ARG A 98 9.17 -14.65 -10.79
CA ARG A 98 9.36 -15.83 -11.65
C ARG A 98 9.01 -15.58 -13.11
N ALA A 99 8.02 -14.74 -13.39
CA ALA A 99 7.67 -14.36 -14.76
C ALA A 99 8.76 -13.46 -15.37
N GLY A 100 9.26 -12.48 -14.63
CA GLY A 100 10.36 -11.61 -15.03
C GLY A 100 11.62 -12.40 -15.35
N LEU A 101 12.00 -13.34 -14.47
CA LEU A 101 13.14 -14.26 -14.69
C LEU A 101 13.03 -15.06 -15.98
N ARG A 102 11.83 -15.48 -16.39
CA ARG A 102 11.64 -16.25 -17.64
C ARG A 102 11.60 -15.39 -18.89
N ALA A 103 11.27 -14.11 -18.74
CA ALA A 103 11.18 -13.16 -19.84
C ALA A 103 12.52 -12.47 -20.11
N ASP A 104 13.56 -12.75 -19.33
CA ASP A 104 14.84 -12.02 -19.32
C ASP A 104 14.65 -10.50 -19.16
N ASP A 105 13.59 -10.11 -18.46
CA ASP A 105 13.14 -8.72 -18.30
C ASP A 105 13.77 -8.11 -17.04
N TYR A 106 15.09 -8.17 -16.92
CA TYR A 106 15.86 -7.59 -15.82
C TYR A 106 17.15 -6.96 -16.33
N ARG A 107 17.58 -5.85 -15.71
CA ARG A 107 18.76 -5.12 -16.14
C ARG A 107 20.03 -5.80 -15.65
N HIS A 108 20.54 -6.73 -16.45
CA HIS A 108 21.83 -7.42 -16.26
C HIS A 108 22.99 -6.48 -15.95
N GLU A 109 23.00 -5.28 -16.55
CA GLU A 109 24.01 -4.25 -16.34
C GLU A 109 24.04 -3.64 -14.92
N ASP A 110 22.94 -3.75 -14.17
CA ASP A 110 22.86 -3.24 -12.79
C ASP A 110 23.22 -4.34 -11.75
N LEU A 111 23.43 -5.60 -12.19
CA LEU A 111 23.75 -6.74 -11.33
C LEU A 111 25.27 -6.89 -11.15
N LEU A 112 25.75 -6.83 -9.91
CA LEU A 112 27.17 -7.07 -9.58
C LEU A 112 27.55 -8.56 -9.66
N VAL A 113 26.59 -9.44 -9.40
CA VAL A 113 26.71 -10.89 -9.46
C VAL A 113 25.37 -11.41 -9.95
N ASP A 114 25.39 -12.20 -11.01
CA ASP A 114 24.23 -12.94 -11.50
C ASP A 114 24.51 -14.44 -11.37
N ASP A 115 23.81 -15.10 -10.44
CA ASP A 115 23.90 -16.55 -10.22
C ASP A 115 22.91 -17.33 -11.11
N THR A 116 22.13 -16.65 -11.96
CA THR A 116 21.17 -17.30 -12.87
C THR A 116 21.78 -17.72 -14.20
N GLU A 117 22.92 -17.16 -14.60
CA GLU A 117 23.72 -17.65 -15.72
C GLU A 117 24.77 -18.68 -15.23
N SER A 118 24.45 -19.97 -15.35
CA SER A 118 25.41 -21.09 -15.18
C SER A 118 25.48 -21.97 -16.41
#